data_AF-T1AX92-F1
#
_entry.id   AF-T1AX92-F1
#
_cell.length_a   1.000
_cell.length_b   1.000
_cell.length_c   1.000
_cell.angle_alpha   90.00
_cell.angle_beta   90.00
_cell.angle_gamma   90.00
#
_symmetry.space_group_name_H-M   'P 1'
#
loop_
_entity.id
_entity.type
_entity.pdbx_description
1 polymer ?
#
loop_
_entity_poly.entity_id
_entity_poly.type
_entity_poly.pdbx_seq_one_letter_code
_entity_poly.pdbx_strand_id
1 'polypeptide(L)'
;AAGKGGTIKALTEKLETRNYRIVALGKPGEAEQGQWYFQRYVPHLPQAGEIVLFDRSWYNRAVVEPAMGFCSKAQYRQFLDDCPVFEDLLVRDGIILLKYWLAVDQTEQERRFRERADDPLKRWKLSPVDIASRARYAEFGRLRDVMLARTHRAGAPWFVVNYNDQKQGRLSLIRHLLDQVPDRHAPAPRVRLPALRHAPEREQLTDPGFWIAPHA
;
A
#
# COMPACT_ATOMS: atom_id res chain seq x y z
N ALA A 1 5.74 -12.92 3.46
CA ALA A 1 6.61 -11.77 3.84
C ALA A 1 7.23 -11.05 2.62
N ALA A 2 6.43 -10.38 1.77
CA ALA A 2 6.93 -9.84 0.50
C ALA A 2 7.71 -8.52 0.61
N GLY A 3 7.30 -7.57 1.47
CA GLY A 3 7.99 -6.29 1.65
C GLY A 3 7.14 -5.01 1.50
N LYS A 4 5.83 -5.15 1.25
CA LYS A 4 4.87 -4.05 1.02
C LYS A 4 4.99 -2.87 2.00
N GLY A 5 4.85 -3.12 3.30
CA GLY A 5 4.93 -2.04 4.31
C GLY A 5 6.29 -1.32 4.32
N GLY A 6 7.38 -2.02 3.96
CA GLY A 6 8.70 -1.40 3.81
C GLY A 6 8.80 -0.51 2.57
N THR A 7 8.14 -0.90 1.48
CA THR A 7 8.00 -0.07 0.27
C THR A 7 7.19 1.19 0.56
N ILE A 8 6.02 1.03 1.17
CA ILE A 8 5.12 2.14 1.51
C ILE A 8 5.86 3.13 2.40
N LYS A 9 6.53 2.65 3.47
CA LYS A 9 7.34 3.51 4.33
C LYS A 9 8.39 4.30 3.54
N ALA A 10 9.12 3.63 2.64
CA ALA A 10 10.17 4.28 1.85
C ALA A 10 9.61 5.33 0.87
N LEU A 11 8.44 5.09 0.29
CA LEU A 11 7.73 6.06 -0.55
C LEU A 11 7.32 7.29 0.26
N THR A 12 6.69 7.07 1.41
CA THR A 12 6.07 8.15 2.19
C THR A 12 7.05 8.97 3.00
N GLU A 13 8.25 8.45 3.31
CA GLU A 13 9.27 9.16 4.11
C GLU A 13 9.72 10.50 3.49
N LYS A 14 9.58 10.65 2.17
CA LYS A 14 9.97 11.87 1.44
C LYS A 14 8.79 12.68 0.91
N LEU A 15 7.57 12.30 1.26
CA LEU A 15 6.35 12.99 0.82
C LEU A 15 5.78 13.85 1.93
N GLU A 16 5.16 14.96 1.53
CA GLU A 16 4.42 15.79 2.47
C GLU A 16 3.16 15.06 2.94
N THR A 17 2.99 14.97 4.26
CA THR A 17 1.97 14.13 4.91
C THR A 17 0.53 14.48 4.54
N ARG A 18 0.28 15.71 4.08
CA ARG A 18 -1.07 16.17 3.68
C ARG A 18 -1.51 15.66 2.32
N ASN A 19 -0.56 15.20 1.49
CA ASN A 19 -0.82 14.88 0.08
C ASN A 19 -0.87 13.37 -0.19
N TYR A 20 -0.76 12.54 0.85
CA TYR A 20 -0.90 11.10 0.70
C TYR A 20 -1.67 10.45 1.85
N ARG A 21 -2.24 9.28 1.59
CA ARG A 21 -2.87 8.44 2.62
C ARG A 21 -2.56 6.97 2.40
N ILE A 22 -2.43 6.22 3.50
CA ILE A 22 -2.24 4.77 3.46
C ILE A 22 -3.56 4.10 3.85
N VAL A 23 -4.00 3.15 3.05
CA VAL A 23 -5.20 2.35 3.28
C VAL A 23 -4.79 0.92 3.55
N ALA A 24 -5.01 0.44 4.76
CA ALA A 24 -4.69 -0.92 5.18
C ALA A 24 -5.92 -1.56 5.85
N LEU A 25 -6.93 -1.91 5.04
CA LEU A 25 -8.18 -2.47 5.55
C LEU A 25 -7.98 -3.88 6.13
N GLY A 26 -8.57 -4.11 7.29
CA GLY A 26 -8.64 -5.44 7.91
C GLY A 26 -9.66 -6.37 7.25
N LYS A 27 -9.89 -7.51 7.90
CA LYS A 27 -10.96 -8.46 7.53
C LYS A 27 -12.31 -7.70 7.51
N PRO A 28 -13.16 -7.90 6.49
CA PRO A 28 -14.46 -7.24 6.44
C PRO A 28 -15.36 -7.68 7.62
N GLY A 29 -16.05 -6.73 8.24
CA GLY A 29 -17.10 -6.98 9.22
C GLY A 29 -18.34 -7.62 8.57
N GLU A 30 -19.33 -7.99 9.38
CA GLU A 30 -20.56 -8.66 8.91
C GLU A 30 -21.32 -7.81 7.88
N ALA A 31 -21.52 -6.52 8.18
CA ALA A 31 -22.17 -5.60 7.25
C ALA A 31 -21.39 -5.45 5.93
N GLU A 32 -20.06 -5.32 6.00
CA GLU A 32 -19.21 -5.22 4.80
C GLU A 32 -19.22 -6.50 3.95
N GLN A 33 -19.46 -7.67 4.55
CA GLN A 33 -19.59 -8.93 3.82
C GLN A 33 -20.92 -9.02 3.04
N GLY A 34 -21.98 -8.36 3.53
CA GLY A 34 -23.27 -8.26 2.85
C GLY A 34 -23.34 -7.15 1.79
N GLN A 35 -22.35 -6.27 1.74
CA GLN A 35 -22.27 -5.18 0.77
C GLN A 35 -21.72 -5.64 -0.58
N TRP A 36 -21.87 -4.77 -1.58
CA TRP A 36 -21.10 -4.90 -2.82
C TRP A 36 -19.60 -4.85 -2.50
N TYR A 37 -18.82 -5.76 -3.08
CA TYR A 37 -17.43 -6.00 -2.66
C TYR A 37 -16.53 -4.75 -2.71
N PHE A 38 -16.70 -3.91 -3.74
CA PHE A 38 -15.91 -2.70 -3.92
C PHE A 38 -16.37 -1.55 -3.00
N GLN A 39 -17.57 -1.63 -2.42
CA GLN A 39 -18.19 -0.55 -1.65
C GLN A 39 -17.30 -0.08 -0.48
N ARG A 40 -16.61 -0.99 0.21
CA ARG A 40 -15.71 -0.62 1.31
C ARG A 40 -14.41 0.07 0.86
N TYR A 41 -14.05 -0.07 -0.42
CA TYR A 41 -12.82 0.53 -0.97
C TYR A 41 -13.08 1.90 -1.57
N VAL A 42 -14.29 2.14 -2.11
CA VAL A 42 -14.69 3.40 -2.76
C VAL A 42 -14.51 4.64 -1.85
N PRO A 43 -14.87 4.63 -0.56
CA PRO A 43 -14.64 5.76 0.35
C PRO A 43 -13.17 6.13 0.54
N HIS A 44 -12.25 5.30 0.05
CA HIS A 44 -10.82 5.49 0.18
C HIS A 44 -10.14 5.82 -1.14
N LEU A 45 -10.87 6.07 -2.22
CA LEU A 45 -10.29 6.55 -3.48
C LEU A 45 -9.69 7.97 -3.29
N PRO A 46 -8.67 8.33 -4.08
CA PRO A 46 -8.01 9.63 -3.97
C PRO A 46 -8.93 10.77 -4.42
N GLN A 47 -8.77 11.93 -3.78
CA GLN A 47 -9.21 13.20 -4.34
C GLN A 47 -8.18 13.75 -5.35
N ALA A 48 -8.55 14.79 -6.09
CA ALA A 48 -7.63 15.46 -7.00
C ALA A 48 -6.37 15.96 -6.25
N GLY A 49 -5.19 15.51 -6.69
CA GLY A 49 -3.91 15.85 -6.06
C GLY A 49 -3.49 14.96 -4.88
N GLU A 50 -4.32 13.99 -4.48
CA GLU A 50 -4.00 13.03 -3.41
C GLU A 50 -3.35 11.75 -3.98
N ILE A 51 -2.35 11.22 -3.26
CA ILE A 51 -1.77 9.90 -3.51
C ILE A 51 -2.32 8.91 -2.47
N VAL A 52 -3.07 7.90 -2.89
CA VAL A 52 -3.54 6.84 -1.98
C VAL A 52 -2.77 5.54 -2.21
N LEU A 53 -2.11 5.05 -1.16
CA LEU A 53 -1.35 3.81 -1.13
C LEU A 53 -2.14 2.70 -0.44
N PHE A 54 -2.58 1.71 -1.20
CA PHE A 54 -3.29 0.54 -0.67
C PHE A 54 -2.31 -0.57 -0.23
N ASP A 55 -2.15 -0.81 1.09
CA ASP A 55 -1.48 -2.01 1.61
C ASP A 55 -2.47 -3.18 1.62
N ARG A 56 -2.45 -3.92 0.50
CA ARG A 56 -3.57 -4.77 0.03
C ARG A 56 -4.74 -3.91 -0.46
N SER A 57 -5.57 -4.50 -1.30
CA SER A 57 -6.67 -3.80 -1.97
C SER A 57 -7.84 -4.75 -2.22
N TRP A 58 -8.74 -4.40 -3.13
CA TRP A 58 -9.77 -5.28 -3.65
C TRP A 58 -9.21 -6.60 -4.24
N TYR A 59 -7.92 -6.66 -4.56
CA TYR A 59 -7.28 -7.90 -5.01
C TYR A 59 -7.14 -9.00 -3.93
N ASN A 60 -7.56 -8.76 -2.68
CA ASN A 60 -7.73 -9.84 -1.70
C ASN A 60 -8.63 -10.96 -2.25
N ARG A 61 -9.72 -10.62 -2.97
CA ARG A 61 -10.61 -11.61 -3.61
C ARG A 61 -10.01 -12.33 -4.81
N ALA A 62 -8.90 -11.85 -5.36
CA ALA A 62 -8.24 -12.50 -6.47
C ALA A 62 -7.28 -13.62 -6.03
N VAL A 63 -6.76 -13.54 -4.80
CA VAL A 63 -5.68 -14.42 -4.34
C VAL A 63 -5.92 -14.94 -2.93
N VAL A 64 -5.99 -14.07 -1.93
CA VAL A 64 -6.04 -14.49 -0.53
C VAL A 64 -7.37 -15.17 -0.19
N GLU A 65 -8.50 -14.58 -0.58
CA GLU A 65 -9.82 -15.13 -0.27
C GLU A 65 -10.06 -16.49 -0.94
N PRO A 66 -9.83 -16.69 -2.26
CA PRO A 66 -10.08 -17.98 -2.90
C PRO A 66 -9.11 -19.06 -2.43
N ALA A 67 -7.84 -18.73 -2.17
CA ALA A 67 -6.94 -19.67 -1.52
C ALA A 67 -7.53 -20.04 -0.16
N MET A 68 -7.72 -19.08 0.74
CA MET A 68 -8.09 -19.37 2.12
C MET A 68 -9.56 -19.81 2.34
N GLY A 69 -10.36 -19.92 1.28
CA GLY A 69 -11.76 -20.29 1.37
C GLY A 69 -12.66 -19.20 1.96
N PHE A 70 -12.24 -17.93 1.88
CA PHE A 70 -13.00 -16.78 2.39
C PHE A 70 -13.99 -16.20 1.39
N CYS A 71 -14.02 -16.71 0.16
CA CYS A 71 -15.05 -16.39 -0.83
C CYS A 71 -15.48 -17.66 -1.57
N SER A 72 -16.70 -17.67 -2.08
CA SER A 72 -17.18 -18.74 -2.95
C SER A 72 -16.52 -18.68 -4.34
N LYS A 73 -16.54 -19.81 -5.06
CA LYS A 73 -16.09 -19.85 -6.46
C LYS A 73 -16.87 -18.88 -7.35
N ALA A 74 -18.15 -18.63 -7.04
CA ALA A 74 -18.97 -17.67 -7.75
C ALA A 74 -18.50 -16.24 -7.50
N GLN A 75 -18.26 -15.86 -6.23
CA GLN A 75 -17.73 -14.54 -5.88
C GLN A 75 -16.35 -14.28 -6.48
N TYR A 76 -15.47 -15.29 -6.52
CA TYR A 76 -14.16 -15.18 -7.15
C TYR A 76 -14.27 -14.90 -8.66
N ARG A 77 -15.10 -15.66 -9.38
CA ARG A 77 -15.31 -15.46 -10.83
C ARG A 77 -15.92 -14.09 -11.11
N GLN A 78 -16.96 -13.73 -10.36
CA GLN A 78 -17.61 -12.42 -10.47
C GLN A 78 -16.60 -11.28 -10.26
N PHE A 79 -15.74 -11.38 -9.25
CA PHE A 79 -14.69 -10.39 -9.02
C PHE A 79 -13.73 -10.25 -10.21
N LEU A 80 -13.32 -11.35 -10.84
CA LEU A 80 -12.41 -11.29 -11.99
C LEU A 80 -13.05 -10.65 -13.23
N ASP A 81 -14.39 -10.67 -13.33
CA ASP A 81 -15.15 -10.01 -14.39
C ASP A 81 -15.42 -8.53 -14.07
N ASP A 82 -15.78 -8.22 -12.81
CA ASP A 82 -16.13 -6.87 -12.38
C ASP A 82 -14.90 -5.98 -12.18
N CYS A 83 -13.77 -6.54 -11.73
CA CYS A 83 -12.59 -5.77 -11.36
C CYS A 83 -12.06 -4.89 -12.51
N PRO A 84 -11.88 -5.40 -13.75
CA PRO A 84 -11.49 -4.55 -14.87
C PRO A 84 -12.49 -3.43 -15.19
N VAL A 85 -13.79 -3.68 -15.03
CA VAL A 85 -14.85 -2.67 -15.25
C VAL A 85 -14.77 -1.58 -14.19
N PHE A 86 -14.63 -1.97 -12.92
CA PHE A 86 -14.45 -1.03 -11.82
C PHE A 86 -13.22 -0.14 -12.03
N GLU A 87 -12.08 -0.73 -12.40
CA GLU A 87 -10.84 0.01 -12.63
C GLU A 87 -10.92 0.93 -13.85
N ASP A 88 -11.62 0.52 -14.91
CA ASP A 88 -11.85 1.35 -16.09
C ASP A 88 -12.66 2.61 -15.76
N LEU A 89 -13.64 2.53 -14.85
CA LEU A 89 -14.35 3.72 -14.35
C LEU A 89 -13.41 4.71 -13.67
N LEU A 90 -12.48 4.22 -12.83
CA LEU A 90 -11.51 5.05 -12.13
C LEU A 90 -10.55 5.75 -13.11
N VAL A 91 -10.01 4.98 -14.06
CA VAL A 91 -9.04 5.50 -15.03
C VAL A 91 -9.67 6.50 -15.99
N ARG A 92 -10.93 6.26 -16.41
CA ARG A 92 -11.68 7.22 -17.25
C ARG A 92 -11.96 8.55 -16.55
N ASP A 93 -12.11 8.54 -15.23
CA ASP A 93 -12.25 9.75 -14.41
C ASP A 93 -10.91 10.52 -14.25
N GLY A 94 -9.79 9.92 -14.66
CA GLY A 94 -8.46 10.53 -14.60
C GLY A 94 -7.59 10.06 -13.43
N ILE A 95 -8.03 9.04 -12.68
CA ILE A 95 -7.19 8.42 -11.64
C ILE A 95 -6.09 7.60 -12.31
N ILE A 96 -4.83 7.91 -11.97
CA ILE A 96 -3.68 7.10 -12.35
C ILE A 96 -3.64 5.86 -11.44
N LEU A 97 -4.05 4.71 -11.96
CA LEU A 97 -4.09 3.45 -11.21
C LEU A 97 -2.88 2.57 -11.54
N LEU A 98 -1.95 2.44 -10.59
CA LEU A 98 -0.76 1.60 -10.72
C LEU A 98 -0.81 0.40 -9.77
N LYS A 99 -0.68 -0.81 -10.32
CA LYS A 99 -0.79 -2.07 -9.56
C LYS A 99 0.55 -2.79 -9.52
N TYR A 100 1.08 -3.05 -8.32
CA TYR A 100 2.38 -3.70 -8.12
C TYR A 100 2.25 -5.04 -7.41
N TRP A 101 2.79 -6.09 -8.03
CA TRP A 101 3.02 -7.38 -7.40
C TRP A 101 4.49 -7.53 -7.01
N LEU A 102 4.77 -7.67 -5.71
CA LEU A 102 6.12 -7.92 -5.21
C LEU A 102 6.42 -9.41 -5.23
N ALA A 103 7.18 -9.87 -6.23
CA ALA A 103 7.57 -11.26 -6.40
C ALA A 103 8.75 -11.60 -5.49
N VAL A 104 8.62 -12.67 -4.71
CA VAL A 104 9.67 -13.18 -3.82
C VAL A 104 9.65 -14.69 -3.92
N ASP A 105 10.81 -15.28 -4.14
CA ASP A 105 10.96 -16.73 -4.21
C ASP A 105 10.63 -17.38 -2.87
N GLN A 106 10.13 -18.61 -2.91
CA GLN A 106 9.70 -19.31 -1.69
C GLN A 106 10.85 -19.45 -0.68
N THR A 107 12.07 -19.72 -1.14
CA THR A 107 13.26 -19.81 -0.30
C THR A 107 13.50 -18.52 0.49
N GLU A 108 13.43 -17.37 -0.17
CA GLU A 108 13.62 -16.06 0.48
C GLU A 108 12.41 -15.69 1.35
N GLN A 109 11.20 -16.09 0.95
CA GLN A 109 10.00 -15.93 1.75
C GLN A 109 10.11 -16.70 3.08
N GLU A 110 10.56 -17.96 3.06
CA GLU A 110 10.78 -18.80 4.24
C GLU A 110 11.89 -18.24 5.13
N ARG A 111 13.00 -17.77 4.54
CA ARG A 111 14.07 -17.09 5.29
C ARG A 111 13.53 -15.91 6.10
N ARG A 112 12.71 -15.06 5.47
CA ARG A 112 12.07 -13.91 6.12
C ARG A 112 11.03 -14.29 7.16
N PHE A 113 10.32 -15.40 6.95
CA PHE A 113 9.38 -15.90 7.94
C PHE A 113 10.10 -16.35 9.21
N ARG A 114 11.21 -17.10 9.06
CA ARG A 114 12.06 -17.51 10.17
C ARG A 114 12.63 -16.29 10.93
N GLU A 115 13.21 -15.33 10.21
CA GLU A 115 13.73 -14.09 10.80
C GLU A 115 12.67 -13.35 11.64
N ARG A 116 11.43 -13.27 11.15
CA ARG A 116 10.33 -12.62 11.89
C ARG A 116 9.85 -13.42 13.10
N ALA A 117 9.90 -14.75 13.03
CA ALA A 117 9.53 -15.61 14.15
C ALA A 117 10.55 -15.50 15.28
N ASP A 118 11.84 -15.43 14.92
CA ASP A 118 12.93 -15.39 15.88
C ASP A 118 13.04 -14.00 16.55
N ASP A 119 12.83 -12.91 15.79
CA ASP A 119 12.96 -11.52 16.26
C ASP A 119 11.69 -11.01 16.99
N PRO A 120 11.74 -10.76 18.33
CA PRO A 120 10.60 -10.28 19.11
C PRO A 120 9.97 -8.97 18.58
N LEU A 121 10.77 -8.09 17.96
CA LEU A 121 10.31 -6.80 17.43
C LEU A 121 9.55 -6.96 16.09
N LYS A 122 9.59 -8.14 15.49
CA LYS A 122 8.96 -8.44 14.20
C LYS A 122 7.86 -9.51 14.26
N ARG A 123 7.76 -10.29 15.35
CA ARG A 123 6.75 -11.37 15.51
C ARG A 123 5.32 -10.92 15.24
N TRP A 124 4.95 -9.72 15.68
CA TRP A 124 3.62 -9.15 15.48
C TRP A 124 3.23 -9.01 13.99
N LYS A 125 4.19 -9.07 13.06
CA LYS A 125 3.96 -9.04 11.60
C LYS A 125 3.57 -10.39 11.01
N LEU A 126 3.42 -11.44 11.83
CA LEU A 126 3.00 -12.77 11.41
C LEU A 126 1.56 -13.00 11.81
N SER A 127 0.65 -13.03 10.82
CA SER A 127 -0.73 -13.43 11.05
C SER A 127 -0.93 -14.95 10.83
N PRO A 128 -2.01 -15.54 11.37
CA PRO A 128 -2.38 -16.92 11.06
C PRO A 128 -2.51 -17.19 9.55
N VAL A 129 -3.02 -16.21 8.80
CA VAL A 129 -3.13 -16.27 7.33
C VAL A 129 -1.75 -16.33 6.68
N ASP A 130 -0.79 -15.54 7.17
CA ASP A 130 0.57 -15.57 6.63
C ASP A 130 1.23 -16.92 6.86
N ILE A 131 1.04 -17.54 8.04
CA ILE A 131 1.57 -18.87 8.35
C ILE A 131 0.98 -19.93 7.42
N ALA A 132 -0.35 -19.94 7.26
CA ALA A 132 -1.03 -20.88 6.37
C ALA A 132 -0.64 -20.69 4.89
N SER A 133 -0.34 -19.47 4.46
CA SER A 133 0.07 -19.18 3.07
C SER A 133 1.39 -19.85 2.67
N ARG A 134 2.27 -20.17 3.63
CA ARG A 134 3.58 -20.80 3.40
C ARG A 134 3.46 -22.14 2.68
N ALA A 135 2.54 -22.99 3.14
CA ALA A 135 2.28 -24.31 2.55
C ALA A 135 1.58 -24.23 1.19
N ARG A 136 1.07 -23.04 0.81
CA ARG A 136 0.22 -22.82 -0.37
C ARG A 136 0.90 -21.96 -1.43
N TYR A 137 2.22 -21.86 -1.40
CA TYR A 137 2.99 -20.99 -2.30
C TYR A 137 2.65 -21.19 -3.79
N ALA A 138 2.60 -22.44 -4.26
CA ALA A 138 2.27 -22.75 -5.65
C ALA A 138 0.84 -22.35 -6.02
N GLU A 139 -0.12 -22.50 -5.11
CA GLU A 139 -1.51 -22.11 -5.33
C GLU A 139 -1.67 -20.59 -5.41
N PHE A 140 -1.03 -19.86 -4.51
CA PHE A 140 -0.97 -18.39 -4.57
C PHE A 140 -0.33 -17.91 -5.88
N GLY A 141 0.70 -18.61 -6.36
CA GLY A 141 1.32 -18.36 -7.67
C GLY A 141 0.34 -18.52 -8.83
N ARG A 142 -0.43 -19.62 -8.87
CA ARG A 142 -1.46 -19.83 -9.91
C ARG A 142 -2.55 -18.77 -9.86
N LEU A 143 -3.05 -18.44 -8.66
CA LEU A 143 -4.08 -17.41 -8.49
C LEU A 143 -3.59 -16.02 -8.93
N ARG A 144 -2.32 -15.69 -8.62
CA ARG A 144 -1.67 -14.48 -9.16
C ARG A 144 -1.67 -14.49 -10.68
N ASP A 145 -1.28 -15.59 -11.32
CA ASP A 145 -1.17 -15.63 -12.79
C ASP A 145 -2.55 -15.44 -13.46
N VAL A 146 -3.60 -16.07 -12.90
CA VAL A 146 -4.98 -15.84 -13.35
C VAL A 146 -5.40 -14.38 -13.14
N MET A 147 -5.12 -13.80 -11.96
CA MET A 147 -5.41 -12.40 -11.66
C MET A 147 -4.73 -11.47 -12.66
N LEU A 148 -3.43 -11.65 -12.92
CA LEU A 148 -2.68 -10.83 -13.87
C LEU A 148 -3.28 -10.93 -15.27
N ALA A 149 -3.54 -12.15 -15.76
CA ALA A 149 -4.11 -12.37 -17.08
C ALA A 149 -5.51 -11.74 -17.23
N ARG A 150 -6.34 -11.81 -16.20
CA ARG A 150 -7.73 -11.32 -16.25
C ARG A 150 -7.85 -9.82 -16.06
N THR A 151 -6.93 -9.20 -15.31
CA THR A 151 -7.09 -7.81 -14.85
C THR A 151 -5.99 -6.84 -15.32
N HIS A 152 -4.97 -7.30 -16.04
CA HIS A 152 -4.02 -6.41 -16.69
C HIS A 152 -4.69 -5.67 -17.87
N ARG A 153 -4.62 -4.33 -17.89
CA ARG A 153 -5.14 -3.47 -18.95
C ARG A 153 -4.16 -2.32 -19.22
N ALA A 154 -4.18 -1.75 -20.42
CA ALA A 154 -3.31 -0.60 -20.74
C ALA A 154 -3.54 0.61 -19.81
N GLY A 155 -4.80 0.90 -19.45
CA GLY A 155 -5.15 1.98 -18.51
C GLY A 155 -4.97 1.63 -17.03
N ALA A 156 -4.94 0.33 -16.69
CA ALA A 156 -4.72 -0.16 -15.33
C ALA A 156 -3.72 -1.34 -15.36
N PRO A 157 -2.43 -1.06 -15.64
CA PRO A 157 -1.44 -2.11 -15.83
C PRO A 157 -1.03 -2.76 -14.51
N TRP A 158 -0.58 -4.00 -14.62
CA TRP A 158 0.13 -4.71 -13.56
C TRP A 158 1.63 -4.68 -13.82
N PHE A 159 2.39 -4.43 -12.76
CA PHE A 159 3.85 -4.49 -12.75
C PHE A 159 4.31 -5.53 -11.73
N VAL A 160 5.25 -6.36 -12.13
CA VAL A 160 5.87 -7.37 -11.25
C VAL A 160 7.26 -6.92 -10.89
N VAL A 161 7.52 -6.76 -9.59
CA VAL A 161 8.82 -6.31 -9.08
C VAL A 161 9.52 -7.48 -8.44
N ASN A 162 10.73 -7.80 -8.92
CA ASN A 162 11.61 -8.73 -8.22
C ASN A 162 11.99 -8.13 -6.87
N TYR A 163 11.62 -8.83 -5.81
CA TYR A 163 11.75 -8.37 -4.45
C TYR A 163 12.52 -9.35 -3.57
N ASN A 164 13.33 -10.24 -4.18
CA ASN A 164 14.25 -11.12 -3.47
C ASN A 164 15.29 -10.30 -2.67
N ASP A 165 15.84 -9.25 -3.27
CA ASP A 165 16.54 -8.18 -2.54
C ASP A 165 15.56 -7.03 -2.25
N GLN A 166 15.26 -6.77 -0.98
CA GLN A 166 14.31 -5.73 -0.59
C GLN A 166 14.83 -4.32 -0.86
N LYS A 167 16.14 -4.06 -0.83
CA LYS A 167 16.70 -2.73 -1.09
C LYS A 167 16.60 -2.44 -2.59
N GLN A 168 17.03 -3.38 -3.43
CA GLN A 168 16.93 -3.25 -4.88
C GLN A 168 15.47 -3.18 -5.33
N GLY A 169 14.60 -4.06 -4.81
CA GLY A 169 13.17 -4.04 -5.12
C GLY A 169 12.49 -2.70 -4.79
N ARG A 170 12.89 -2.03 -3.70
CA ARG A 170 12.42 -0.67 -3.37
C ARG A 170 12.86 0.35 -4.40
N LEU A 171 14.16 0.38 -4.73
CA LEU A 171 14.71 1.32 -5.71
C LEU A 171 14.06 1.14 -7.08
N SER A 172 13.94 -0.11 -7.56
CA SER A 172 13.31 -0.42 -8.84
C SER A 172 11.85 -0.01 -8.89
N LEU A 173 11.07 -0.28 -7.82
CA LEU A 173 9.67 0.12 -7.75
C LEU A 173 9.52 1.63 -7.74
N ILE A 174 10.28 2.35 -6.90
CA ILE A 174 10.20 3.80 -6.80
C ILE A 174 10.57 4.45 -8.11
N ARG A 175 11.66 3.99 -8.75
CA ARG A 175 12.06 4.51 -10.06
C ARG A 175 10.97 4.30 -11.11
N HIS A 176 10.45 3.07 -11.20
CA HIS A 176 9.36 2.76 -12.10
C HIS A 176 8.12 3.62 -11.81
N LEU A 177 7.75 3.82 -10.54
CA LEU A 177 6.64 4.69 -10.16
C LEU A 177 6.83 6.11 -10.69
N LEU A 178 8.02 6.69 -10.53
CA LEU A 178 8.33 8.03 -11.04
C LEU A 178 8.21 8.08 -12.57
N ASP A 179 8.59 7.02 -13.28
CA ASP A 179 8.45 6.93 -14.75
C ASP A 179 6.98 6.83 -15.20
N GLN A 180 6.05 6.41 -14.33
CA GLN A 180 4.62 6.27 -14.65
C GLN A 180 3.79 7.53 -14.37
N VAL A 181 4.32 8.48 -13.60
CA VAL A 181 3.59 9.68 -13.19
C VAL A 181 4.09 10.87 -14.00
N PRO A 182 3.20 11.73 -14.56
CA PRO A 182 3.63 12.89 -15.31
C PRO A 182 4.50 13.82 -14.46
N ASP A 183 5.69 14.15 -14.97
CA ASP A 183 6.54 15.14 -14.34
C ASP A 183 5.92 16.53 -14.48
N ARG A 184 5.74 17.22 -13.35
CA ARG A 184 5.22 18.58 -13.30
C ARG A 184 6.12 19.42 -12.41
N HIS A 185 6.83 20.36 -13.02
CA HIS A 185 7.55 21.38 -12.30
C HIS A 185 6.60 22.48 -11.82
N ALA A 186 6.33 22.50 -10.52
CA ALA A 186 5.74 23.66 -9.86
C ALA A 186 6.89 24.55 -9.33
N PRO A 187 6.95 25.85 -9.71
CA PRO A 187 7.94 26.75 -9.15
C PRO A 187 7.68 26.91 -7.64
N ALA A 188 8.69 26.62 -6.81
CA ALA A 188 8.60 26.86 -5.38
C ALA A 188 8.51 28.37 -5.15
N PRO A 189 7.40 28.90 -4.61
CA PRO A 189 7.28 30.33 -4.37
C PRO A 189 8.34 30.74 -3.35
N ARG A 190 9.14 31.75 -3.69
CA ARG A 190 10.08 32.34 -2.71
C ARG A 190 9.27 33.13 -1.69
N VAL A 191 9.14 32.60 -0.48
CA VAL A 191 8.56 33.33 0.64
C VAL A 191 9.58 34.35 1.13
N ARG A 192 9.24 35.64 1.08
CA ARG A 192 10.03 36.69 1.74
C ARG A 192 9.57 36.79 3.19
N LEU A 193 10.48 36.48 4.12
CA LEU A 193 10.24 36.70 5.54
C LEU A 193 10.48 38.18 5.85
N PRO A 194 9.45 38.95 6.27
CA PRO A 194 9.66 40.32 6.70
C PRO A 194 10.53 40.36 7.97
N ALA A 195 11.34 41.41 8.12
CA ALA A 195 12.09 41.61 9.35
C ALA A 195 11.13 41.81 10.53
N LEU A 196 11.45 41.17 11.66
CA LEU A 196 10.74 41.42 12.92
C LEU A 196 10.93 42.88 13.34
N ARG A 197 9.88 43.49 13.91
CA ARG A 197 9.96 44.85 14.47
C ARG A 197 10.67 44.89 15.82
N HIS A 198 10.89 43.73 16.42
CA HIS A 198 11.54 43.52 17.70
C HIS A 198 12.58 42.40 17.57
N ALA A 199 13.46 42.28 18.56
CA ALA A 199 14.34 41.12 18.66
C ALA A 199 13.51 39.82 18.86
N PRO A 200 13.98 38.65 18.39
CA PRO A 200 13.35 37.37 18.70
C PRO A 200 13.19 37.19 20.21
N GLU A 201 11.97 36.90 20.65
CA GLU A 201 11.66 36.69 22.06
C GLU A 201 11.92 35.24 22.47
N ARG A 202 12.11 35.01 23.78
CA ARG A 202 12.19 33.66 24.35
C ARG A 202 10.82 33.30 24.91
N GLU A 203 10.36 32.09 24.59
CA GLU A 203 9.12 31.54 25.15
C GLU A 203 9.21 31.50 26.67
N GLN A 204 8.19 32.04 27.34
CA GLN A 204 8.10 32.10 28.80
C GLN A 204 6.69 31.68 29.21
N LEU A 205 6.60 30.60 29.98
CA LEU A 205 5.34 30.15 30.59
C LEU A 205 5.26 30.70 32.02
N THR A 206 4.07 31.17 32.41
CA THR A 206 3.80 31.66 33.77
C THR A 206 4.06 30.59 34.83
N ASP A 207 3.78 29.33 34.50
CA ASP A 207 4.12 28.16 35.31
C ASP A 207 5.14 27.28 34.57
N PRO A 208 6.38 27.18 35.07
CA PRO A 208 7.40 26.31 34.50
C PRO A 208 7.03 24.82 34.49
N GLY A 209 6.06 24.39 35.32
CA GLY A 209 5.59 23.00 35.39
C GLY A 209 4.90 22.50 34.12
N PHE A 210 4.50 23.40 33.22
CA PHE A 210 3.98 23.01 31.89
C PHE A 210 5.07 22.56 30.91
N TRP A 211 6.35 22.87 31.18
CA TRP A 211 7.44 22.36 30.37
C TRP A 211 7.62 20.86 30.62
N ILE A 212 7.53 20.07 29.55
CA ILE A 212 8.01 18.70 29.58
C ILE A 212 9.54 18.76 29.61
N ALA A 213 10.15 18.36 30.73
CA ALA A 213 11.59 18.35 30.86
C ALA A 213 12.22 17.48 29.75
N PRO A 214 13.29 17.95 29.07
CA PRO A 214 13.98 17.13 28.09
C PRO A 214 14.58 15.91 28.79
N HIS A 215 14.42 14.73 28.19
CA HIS A 215 15.14 13.54 28.62
C HIS A 215 16.62 13.69 28.26
N ALA A 216 17.49 13.52 29.26
CA ALA A 216 18.96 13.50 29.09
C ALA A 216 19.44 12.20 28.42
#